data_AF-A0A8C9RBZ6-F1
#
_entry.id   AF-A0A8C9RBZ6-F1
#
_cell.length_a   1.000
_cell.length_b   1.000
_cell.length_c   1.000
_cell.angle_alpha   90.00
_cell.angle_beta   90.00
_cell.angle_gamma   90.00
#
_symmetry.space_group_name_H-M   'P 1'
#
loop_
_entity.id
_entity.type
_entity.pdbx_description
1 polymer ?
#
loop_
_entity_poly.entity_id
_entity_poly.type
_entity_poly.pdbx_seq_one_letter_code
_entity_poly.pdbx_strand_id
1 'polypeptide(L)'
;MGLIIETVGKLLSLFFKDEKTKVSGDAVILMAEMLKIFVEEAARRSQKQAAAEDCDVVDIEHFEKILPQLVSTHSTIPVTEFHSRSLFTFFIP
;
A
#
# COMPACT_ATOMS: atom_id res chain seq x y z
N MET A 1 -17.67 1.80 -6.10
CA MET A 1 -16.80 2.98 -5.96
C MET A 1 -17.29 3.96 -4.89
N GLY A 2 -18.57 4.38 -4.89
CA GLY A 2 -19.08 5.37 -3.92
C GLY A 2 -18.86 5.04 -2.43
N LEU A 3 -19.04 3.78 -2.02
CA LEU A 3 -18.88 3.37 -0.62
C LEU A 3 -17.44 3.53 -0.09
N ILE A 4 -16.43 3.26 -0.95
CA ILE A 4 -15.02 3.40 -0.56
C ILE A 4 -14.70 4.88 -0.35
N ILE A 5 -15.15 5.75 -1.25
CA ILE A 5 -14.94 7.20 -1.15
C ILE A 5 -15.58 7.75 0.14
N GLU A 6 -16.82 7.36 0.45
CA GLU A 6 -17.49 7.77 1.69
C GLU A 6 -16.74 7.27 2.94
N THR A 7 -16.30 6.02 2.93
CA THR A 7 -15.53 5.42 4.02
C THR A 7 -14.21 6.15 4.23
N VAL A 8 -13.50 6.48 3.15
CA VAL A 8 -12.24 7.23 3.22
C VAL A 8 -12.47 8.64 3.75
N GLY A 9 -13.52 9.33 3.33
CA GLY A 9 -13.87 10.65 3.86
C GLY A 9 -14.12 10.62 5.38
N LYS A 10 -14.86 9.62 5.85
CA LYS A 10 -15.10 9.40 7.29
C LYS A 10 -13.82 9.04 8.03
N LEU A 11 -13.01 8.13 7.47
CA LEU A 11 -11.73 7.70 8.03
C LEU A 11 -10.78 8.88 8.22
N LEU A 12 -10.61 9.73 7.21
CA LEU A 12 -9.76 10.92 7.30
C LEU A 12 -10.24 11.87 8.40
N SER A 13 -11.56 12.10 8.46
CA SER A 13 -12.18 12.99 9.45
C SER A 13 -12.01 12.49 10.88
N LEU A 14 -11.95 11.18 11.11
CA LEU A 14 -11.73 10.59 12.44
C LEU A 14 -10.33 10.89 13.02
N PHE A 15 -9.34 11.15 12.17
CA PHE A 15 -7.95 11.34 12.60
C PHE A 15 -7.46 12.80 12.52
N PHE A 16 -8.31 13.74 12.12
CA PHE A 16 -7.95 15.16 12.15
C PHE A 16 -7.82 15.66 13.59
N LYS A 17 -6.69 16.30 13.91
CA LYS A 17 -6.42 16.86 15.25
C LYS A 17 -7.15 18.18 15.50
N ASP A 18 -7.52 18.89 14.44
CA ASP A 18 -8.27 20.14 14.50
C ASP A 18 -9.63 19.93 13.82
N GLU A 19 -10.71 20.19 14.55
CA GLU A 19 -12.10 20.06 14.09
C GLU A 19 -12.45 20.96 12.89
N LYS A 20 -11.66 22.03 12.66
CA LYS A 20 -11.82 22.90 11.48
C LYS A 20 -11.25 22.31 10.21
N THR A 21 -10.46 21.23 10.32
CA THR A 21 -9.87 20.56 9.16
C THR A 21 -10.97 19.95 8.32
N LYS A 22 -11.01 20.32 7.03
CA LYS A 22 -11.94 19.78 6.05
C LYS A 22 -11.15 19.25 4.87
N VAL A 23 -11.65 18.18 4.27
CA VAL A 23 -11.11 17.60 3.03
C VAL A 23 -12.10 17.86 1.89
N SER A 24 -11.61 18.30 0.73
CA SER A 24 -12.45 18.52 -0.44
C SER A 24 -12.88 17.20 -1.07
N GLY A 25 -14.01 17.19 -1.80
CA GLY A 25 -14.51 15.98 -2.46
C GLY A 25 -13.48 15.33 -3.39
N ASP A 26 -12.80 16.13 -4.20
CA ASP A 26 -11.74 15.67 -5.10
C ASP A 26 -10.55 15.06 -4.35
N ALA A 27 -10.17 15.64 -3.21
CA ALA A 27 -9.12 15.09 -2.37
C ALA A 27 -9.54 13.75 -1.76
N VAL A 28 -10.81 13.57 -1.36
CA VAL A 28 -11.31 12.26 -0.88
C VAL A 28 -11.23 11.21 -1.98
N ILE A 29 -11.58 11.55 -3.23
CA ILE A 29 -11.47 10.64 -4.38
C ILE A 29 -10.01 10.22 -4.59
N LEU A 30 -9.09 11.19 -4.58
CA LEU A 30 -7.67 10.90 -4.74
C LEU A 30 -7.12 10.01 -3.61
N MET A 31 -7.52 10.28 -2.36
CA MET A 31 -7.13 9.46 -1.22
C MET A 31 -7.71 8.05 -1.28
N ALA A 32 -8.91 7.88 -1.84
CA ALA A 32 -9.49 6.56 -2.05
C ALA A 32 -8.69 5.73 -3.07
N GLU A 33 -8.27 6.33 -4.18
CA GLU A 33 -7.38 5.67 -5.15
C GLU A 33 -5.99 5.40 -4.54
N MET A 34 -5.44 6.32 -3.76
CA MET A 34 -4.16 6.11 -3.07
C MET A 34 -4.22 4.92 -2.11
N LEU A 35 -5.28 4.82 -1.29
CA LEU A 35 -5.47 3.70 -0.36
C LEU A 35 -5.68 2.38 -1.09
N LYS A 36 -6.39 2.40 -2.22
CA LYS A 36 -6.54 1.22 -3.08
C LYS A 36 -5.19 0.72 -3.60
N ILE A 37 -4.38 1.61 -4.17
CA ILE A 37 -3.03 1.27 -4.65
C ILE A 37 -2.16 0.73 -3.51
N PHE A 38 -2.25 1.34 -2.32
CA PHE A 38 -1.51 0.89 -1.15
C PHE A 38 -1.86 -0.56 -0.76
N VAL A 39 -3.16 -0.90 -0.72
CA VAL A 39 -3.62 -2.27 -0.41
C VAL A 39 -3.23 -3.26 -1.50
N GLU A 40 -3.39 -2.89 -2.77
CA GLU A 40 -2.99 -3.74 -3.91
C GLU A 40 -1.49 -4.03 -3.90
N GLU A 41 -0.67 -3.03 -3.59
CA GLU A 41 0.78 -3.19 -3.49
C GLU A 41 1.17 -4.11 -2.34
N ALA A 42 0.51 -3.97 -1.19
CA ALA A 42 0.72 -4.83 -0.04
C ALA A 42 0.37 -6.30 -0.35
N ALA A 43 -0.77 -6.55 -1.01
CA ALA A 43 -1.19 -7.88 -1.44
C ALA A 43 -0.20 -8.49 -2.45
N ARG A 44 0.20 -7.71 -3.47
CA ARG A 44 1.14 -8.16 -4.51
C ARG A 44 2.51 -8.50 -3.94
N ARG A 45 3.04 -7.69 -3.01
CA ARG A 45 4.32 -7.97 -2.35
C ARG A 45 4.25 -9.22 -1.48
N SER A 46 3.15 -9.41 -0.76
CA SER A 46 2.96 -10.59 0.08
C SER A 46 2.84 -11.87 -0.74
N GLN A 47 2.11 -11.81 -1.87
CA GLN A 47 2.08 -12.90 -2.84
C GLN A 47 3.47 -13.22 -3.39
N LYS A 48 4.24 -12.19 -3.75
CA LYS A 48 5.61 -12.38 -4.25
C LYS A 48 6.52 -12.99 -3.19
N GLN A 49 6.35 -12.63 -1.93
CA GLN A 49 7.10 -13.19 -0.81
C GLN A 49 6.77 -14.68 -0.61
N ALA A 50 5.48 -15.04 -0.61
CA ALA A 50 5.05 -16.45 -0.54
C ALA A 50 5.61 -17.28 -1.71
N ALA A 51 5.52 -16.75 -2.93
CA ALA A 51 6.06 -17.41 -4.11
C ALA A 51 7.60 -17.56 -4.07
N ALA A 52 8.31 -16.65 -3.41
CA ALA A 52 9.76 -16.75 -3.22
C ALA A 52 10.16 -17.83 -2.19
N GLU A 53 9.23 -18.23 -1.33
CA GLU A 53 9.38 -19.28 -0.32
C GLU A 53 8.71 -20.60 -0.75
N ASP A 54 8.41 -20.75 -2.06
CA ASP A 54 7.69 -21.89 -2.65
C ASP A 54 6.37 -22.23 -1.93
N CYS A 55 5.69 -21.20 -1.43
CA CYS A 55 4.39 -21.31 -0.77
C CYS A 55 3.25 -20.88 -1.70
N ASP A 56 2.22 -21.72 -1.84
CA ASP A 56 1.03 -21.47 -2.67
C ASP A 56 0.03 -20.49 -2.02
N VAL A 57 0.15 -20.25 -0.71
CA VAL A 57 -0.75 -19.41 0.09
C VAL A 57 0.03 -18.34 0.82
N VAL A 58 -0.56 -17.14 0.88
CA VAL A 58 -0.01 -16.02 1.63
C VAL A 58 -0.41 -16.14 3.09
N ASP A 59 0.53 -16.59 3.92
CA ASP A 59 0.46 -16.47 5.39
C ASP A 59 0.94 -15.12 5.92
N ILE A 60 0.58 -14.83 7.18
CA ILE A 60 0.90 -13.57 7.88
C ILE A 60 2.40 -13.27 7.92
N GLU A 61 3.24 -14.31 8.02
CA GLU A 61 4.70 -14.20 8.07
C GLU A 61 5.27 -13.55 6.79
N HIS A 62 4.67 -13.84 5.63
CA HIS A 62 5.04 -13.22 4.36
C HIS A 62 4.71 -11.72 4.35
N PHE A 63 3.56 -11.35 4.93
CA PHE A 63 3.17 -9.94 5.07
C PHE A 63 4.11 -9.19 6.02
N GLU A 64 4.44 -9.79 7.17
CA GLU A 64 5.37 -9.20 8.14
C GLU A 64 6.75 -8.93 7.55
N LYS A 65 7.26 -9.83 6.71
CA LYS A 65 8.53 -9.64 6.00
C LYS A 65 8.51 -8.45 5.04
N ILE A 66 7.36 -8.14 4.41
CA ILE A 66 7.24 -7.01 3.48
C ILE A 66 6.80 -5.69 4.16
N LEU A 67 6.45 -5.71 5.45
CA LEU A 67 6.04 -4.50 6.17
C LEU A 67 7.10 -3.40 6.16
N PRO A 68 8.40 -3.67 6.44
CA PRO A 68 9.42 -2.63 6.48
C PRO A 68 9.50 -1.81 5.18
N GLN A 69 9.49 -2.49 4.03
CA GLN A 69 9.54 -1.88 2.69
C GLN A 69 8.20 -1.26 2.24
N LEU A 70 7.08 -1.68 2.84
CA LEU A 70 5.76 -1.11 2.55
C LEU A 70 5.57 0.25 3.21
N VAL A 71 6.09 0.44 4.43
CA VAL A 71 5.91 1.68 5.21
C VAL A 71 7.13 2.60 5.22
N SER A 72 8.34 2.07 4.97
CA SER A 72 9.58 2.86 4.96
C SER A 72 9.88 3.39 3.57
N THR A 73 9.43 4.61 3.28
CA THR A 73 9.61 5.30 2.00
C THR A 73 11.04 5.85 1.76
N HIS A 74 12.06 5.35 2.47
CA HIS A 74 13.45 5.82 2.31
C HIS A 74 14.25 5.12 1.20
N SER A 75 13.65 4.20 0.46
CA SER A 75 14.16 3.78 -0.85
C SER A 75 13.10 4.16 -1.90
N THR A 76 13.29 5.33 -2.50
CA THR A 76 12.60 5.75 -3.72
C THR A 76 12.71 4.65 -4.75
N ILE A 77 11.66 3.84 -4.93
CA ILE A 77 11.44 3.13 -6.18
C ILE A 77 10.81 4.19 -7.09
N PRO A 78 11.53 4.73 -8.09
CA PRO A 78 10.88 5.56 -9.08
C PRO A 78 9.82 4.68 -9.77
N VAL A 79 8.60 5.20 -9.87
CA VAL A 79 7.45 4.59 -10.56
C VAL A 79 7.73 4.18 -12.02
N THR A 80 8.93 4.47 -12.54
CA THR A 80 9.44 4.08 -13.84
C THR A 80 10.03 2.67 -13.91
N GLU A 81 10.28 1.98 -12.80
CA GLU A 81 10.92 0.64 -12.78
C GLU A 81 9.93 -0.54 -12.65
N PHE A 82 8.64 -0.34 -12.91
CA PHE A 82 7.64 -1.40 -12.86
C PHE A 82 7.79 -2.48 -13.97
N HIS A 83 8.80 -2.36 -14.86
CA HIS A 83 8.96 -3.24 -16.02
C HIS A 83 10.15 -4.23 -15.97
N SER A 84 11.09 -4.11 -15.03
CA SER A 84 12.26 -5.02 -15.03
C SER A 84 12.24 -5.99 -13.86
N ARG A 85 11.86 -7.24 -14.17
CA ARG A 85 11.77 -8.43 -13.30
C ARG A 85 13.07 -8.84 -12.57
N SER A 86 14.08 -7.99 -12.39
CA SER A 86 15.43 -8.44 -11.99
C SER A 86 16.08 -7.77 -10.77
N LEU A 87 15.50 -6.73 -10.16
CA LEU A 87 16.17 -6.01 -9.05
C LEU A 87 15.61 -6.30 -7.65
N PHE A 88 14.50 -7.03 -7.55
CA PHE A 88 13.91 -7.41 -6.25
C PHE A 88 14.64 -8.57 -5.56
N THR A 89 15.72 -9.08 -6.15
CA THR A 89 16.65 -10.03 -5.52
C THR A 89 17.61 -9.37 -4.53
N PHE A 90 17.60 -8.03 -4.39
CA PHE A 90 18.61 -7.32 -3.61
C PHE A 90 18.24 -7.00 -2.16
N PHE A 91 17.02 -7.34 -1.70
CA PHE A 91 16.56 -6.91 -0.38
C PHE A 91 15.87 -7.99 0.45
N ILE A 92 16.36 -9.22 0.36
CA ILE A 92 16.22 -10.22 1.43
C ILE A 92 17.61 -10.86 1.60
N PRO A 93 18.20 -10.90 2.81
CA PRO A 93 19.45 -11.60 3.05
C PRO A 93 19.33 -13.11 2.79
#